data_AF-A0A849UIK3-F1
#
_entry.id   AF-A0A849UIK3-F1
#
_cell.length_a   1.000
_cell.length_b   1.000
_cell.length_c   1.000
_cell.angle_alpha   90.00
_cell.angle_beta   90.00
_cell.angle_gamma   90.00
#
_symmetry.space_group_name_H-M   'P 1'
#
loop_
_entity.id
_entity.type
_entity.pdbx_description
1 polymer ?
#
loop_
_entity_poly.entity_id
_entity_poly.type
_entity_poly.pdbx_seq_one_letter_code
_entity_poly.pdbx_strand_id
1 'polypeptide(L)'
;MKIITVAALNIVMPAPHSPERYIELFQEAFNLRLQTNLRGDFAGMIGSCRIEEIDKRNVIKGELYKFFDLKIDGQWFNTEEQKLADEKEIAEIKIPSNLKPHFQIFPFIFIPSKHRLFFISKDSKENFSPGQAEKMLSSIFLAQTLVEKYGEINITIEPSSESLEKIFSMPRLKSLIIEVTPPNPDDHEEAQKRLFEKLDNINADKQITEYVSKDSEGLNPSEDIKALAEIAKSNGKVSGRGEDQTGNTINVSTAAHPLLEKAEYNPKVQSRSEALLSKAFELLQQIIGRP
;
A
#
# COMPACT_ATOMS: atom_id res chain seq x y z
N MET A 1 -12.19 -25.53 -1.04
CA MET A 1 -12.07 -24.07 -1.26
C MET A 1 -10.79 -23.58 -0.62
N LYS A 2 -10.13 -22.59 -1.20
CA LYS A 2 -9.01 -21.85 -0.59
C LYS A 2 -9.41 -20.39 -0.45
N ILE A 3 -8.80 -19.70 0.51
CA ILE A 3 -9.08 -18.29 0.81
C ILE A 3 -7.80 -17.50 0.60
N ILE A 4 -7.92 -16.36 -0.09
CA ILE A 4 -6.93 -15.30 -0.15
C ILE A 4 -7.48 -14.06 0.52
N THR A 5 -6.60 -13.25 1.09
CA THR A 5 -6.92 -11.88 1.53
C THR A 5 -6.25 -10.91 0.57
N VAL A 6 -7.03 -9.97 0.06
CA VAL A 6 -6.62 -8.95 -0.90
C VAL A 6 -6.51 -7.62 -0.18
N ALA A 7 -5.43 -6.90 -0.44
CA ALA A 7 -5.24 -5.52 -0.01
C ALA A 7 -5.01 -4.61 -1.22
N ALA A 8 -5.12 -3.30 -1.01
CA ALA A 8 -4.98 -2.31 -2.07
C ALA A 8 -4.06 -1.14 -1.68
N LEU A 9 -3.44 -0.55 -2.69
CA LEU A 9 -2.65 0.67 -2.61
C LEU A 9 -3.16 1.66 -3.68
N ASN A 10 -3.18 2.94 -3.36
CA ASN A 10 -3.27 4.04 -4.32
C ASN A 10 -1.86 4.53 -4.66
N ILE A 11 -1.58 4.73 -5.95
CA ILE A 11 -0.28 5.20 -6.44
C ILE A 11 -0.50 6.52 -7.18
N VAL A 12 0.08 7.60 -6.67
CA VAL A 12 -0.01 8.92 -7.27
C VAL A 12 1.32 9.29 -7.90
N MET A 13 1.29 9.61 -9.18
CA MET A 13 2.41 10.14 -9.95
C MET A 13 2.19 11.63 -10.22
N PRO A 14 3.21 12.50 -10.10
CA PRO A 14 3.16 13.88 -10.53
C PRO A 14 2.82 14.07 -12.02
N ALA A 15 2.28 15.22 -12.37
CA ALA A 15 1.95 15.58 -13.75
C ALA A 15 3.16 15.46 -14.70
N PRO A 16 2.96 15.20 -16.01
CA PRO A 16 1.68 14.96 -16.70
C PRO A 16 1.07 13.57 -16.41
N HIS A 17 -0.24 13.46 -16.19
CA HIS A 17 -0.87 12.17 -15.86
C HIS A 17 -1.23 11.39 -17.14
N SER A 18 -0.84 10.12 -17.21
CA SER A 18 -1.39 9.18 -18.19
C SER A 18 -1.22 7.72 -17.72
N PRO A 19 -2.14 6.81 -18.10
CA PRO A 19 -1.98 5.37 -17.86
C PRO A 19 -0.66 4.80 -18.36
N GLU A 20 -0.16 5.30 -19.50
CA GLU A 20 1.07 4.84 -20.15
C GLU A 20 2.30 5.16 -19.30
N ARG A 21 2.36 6.32 -18.64
CA ARG A 21 3.50 6.66 -17.76
C ARG A 21 3.61 5.71 -16.58
N TYR A 22 2.48 5.28 -16.01
CA TYR A 22 2.51 4.25 -14.97
C TYR A 22 2.99 2.89 -15.50
N ILE A 23 2.60 2.53 -16.72
CA ILE A 23 3.10 1.31 -17.37
C ILE A 23 4.62 1.37 -17.52
N GLU A 24 5.16 2.48 -18.01
CA GLU A 24 6.61 2.70 -18.12
C GLU A 24 7.31 2.63 -16.76
N LEU A 25 6.77 3.31 -15.74
CA LEU A 25 7.30 3.28 -14.37
C LEU A 25 7.46 1.84 -13.86
N PHE A 26 6.42 1.02 -13.98
CA PHE A 26 6.46 -0.36 -13.50
C PHE A 26 7.42 -1.23 -14.31
N GLN A 27 7.51 -1.05 -15.63
CA GLN A 27 8.45 -1.78 -16.47
C GLN A 27 9.90 -1.41 -16.15
N GLU A 28 10.21 -0.13 -16.01
CA GLU A 28 11.56 0.34 -15.66
C GLU A 28 11.95 -0.08 -14.24
N ALA A 29 11.06 0.10 -13.27
CA ALA A 29 11.26 -0.35 -11.89
C ALA A 29 11.53 -1.87 -11.82
N PHE A 30 10.79 -2.67 -12.59
CA PHE A 30 11.04 -4.10 -12.71
C PHE A 30 12.45 -4.37 -13.27
N ASN A 31 12.84 -3.68 -14.35
CA ASN A 31 14.12 -3.88 -15.03
C ASN A 31 15.33 -3.51 -14.17
N LEU A 32 15.20 -2.59 -13.22
CA LEU A 32 16.27 -2.24 -12.28
C LEU A 32 16.61 -3.38 -11.29
N ARG A 33 15.72 -4.38 -11.11
CA ARG A 33 15.94 -5.53 -10.22
C ARG A 33 16.34 -5.15 -8.79
N LEU A 34 15.84 -4.02 -8.30
CA LEU A 34 16.18 -3.51 -6.98
C LEU A 34 15.60 -4.39 -5.88
N GLN A 35 16.44 -4.70 -4.89
CA GLN A 35 16.04 -5.36 -3.66
C GLN A 35 15.90 -4.31 -2.55
N THR A 36 14.88 -4.45 -1.73
CA THR A 36 14.59 -3.49 -0.66
C THR A 36 14.38 -4.23 0.66
N ASN A 37 14.81 -3.61 1.76
CA ASN A 37 14.59 -4.18 3.08
C ASN A 37 13.13 -3.96 3.52
N LEU A 38 12.44 -5.03 3.85
CA LEU A 38 11.06 -4.99 4.33
C LEU A 38 11.02 -4.80 5.85
N ARG A 39 11.54 -5.79 6.59
CA ARG A 39 11.58 -5.82 8.06
C ARG A 39 12.58 -6.87 8.53
N GLY A 40 13.41 -6.53 9.51
CA GLY A 40 14.49 -7.43 9.95
C GLY A 40 15.36 -7.80 8.75
N ASP A 41 15.62 -9.09 8.58
CA ASP A 41 16.40 -9.60 7.45
C ASP A 41 15.53 -10.03 6.26
N PHE A 42 14.24 -9.71 6.22
CA PHE A 42 13.44 -9.94 5.01
C PHE A 42 13.66 -8.83 3.99
N ALA A 43 13.97 -9.23 2.76
CA ALA A 43 14.02 -8.37 1.59
C ALA A 43 12.86 -8.66 0.63
N GLY A 44 12.59 -7.71 -0.26
CA GLY A 44 11.60 -7.88 -1.32
C GLY A 44 11.95 -7.12 -2.59
N MET A 45 11.34 -7.55 -3.70
CA MET A 45 11.51 -6.96 -5.03
C MET A 45 10.32 -7.25 -5.95
N ILE A 46 10.22 -6.54 -7.08
CA ILE A 46 9.28 -6.89 -8.16
C ILE A 46 9.85 -8.09 -8.93
N GLY A 47 9.14 -9.21 -8.86
CA GLY A 47 9.54 -10.50 -9.43
C GLY A 47 9.06 -10.74 -10.86
N SER A 48 7.90 -10.18 -11.22
CA SER A 48 7.43 -10.14 -12.61
C SER A 48 6.53 -8.93 -12.84
N CYS A 49 6.48 -8.47 -14.09
CA CYS A 49 5.65 -7.37 -14.55
C CYS A 49 5.25 -7.63 -16.01
N ARG A 50 3.95 -7.82 -16.26
CA ARG A 50 3.38 -8.11 -17.58
C ARG A 50 2.17 -7.22 -17.80
N ILE A 51 2.03 -6.71 -19.02
CA ILE A 51 0.88 -5.88 -19.41
C ILE A 51 -0.09 -6.79 -20.15
N GLU A 52 -1.35 -6.73 -19.78
CA GLU A 52 -2.45 -7.42 -20.45
C GLU A 52 -3.59 -6.44 -20.67
N GLU A 53 -4.26 -6.54 -21.82
CA GLU A 53 -5.50 -5.81 -22.07
C GLU A 53 -6.68 -6.67 -21.62
N ILE A 54 -7.47 -6.16 -20.68
CA ILE A 54 -8.66 -6.83 -20.14
C ILE A 54 -9.81 -5.83 -20.19
N ASP A 55 -10.91 -6.20 -20.85
CA ASP A 55 -12.09 -5.34 -21.01
C ASP A 55 -11.75 -3.93 -21.54
N LYS A 56 -10.84 -3.86 -22.52
CA LYS A 56 -10.32 -2.61 -23.13
C LYS A 56 -9.56 -1.72 -22.15
N ARG A 57 -9.02 -2.29 -21.08
CA ARG A 57 -8.18 -1.59 -20.10
C ARG A 57 -6.83 -2.28 -20.02
N ASN A 58 -5.76 -1.50 -20.07
CA ASN A 58 -4.45 -2.02 -19.73
C ASN A 58 -4.41 -2.35 -18.24
N VAL A 59 -3.91 -3.53 -17.92
CA VAL A 59 -3.72 -4.02 -16.56
C VAL A 59 -2.31 -4.56 -16.46
N ILE A 60 -1.60 -4.20 -15.38
CA ILE A 60 -0.29 -4.76 -15.09
C ILE A 60 -0.49 -5.93 -14.13
N LYS A 61 -0.18 -7.13 -14.59
CA LYS A 61 -0.11 -8.33 -13.75
C LYS A 61 1.32 -8.62 -13.39
N GLY A 62 1.57 -8.96 -12.14
CA GLY A 62 2.91 -9.29 -11.72
C GLY A 62 2.98 -10.01 -10.40
N GLU A 63 4.19 -10.15 -9.93
CA GLU A 63 4.51 -10.84 -8.69
C GLU A 63 5.47 -10.00 -7.87
N LEU A 64 5.21 -9.93 -6.57
CA LEU A 64 6.09 -9.38 -5.57
C LEU A 64 6.81 -10.55 -4.88
N TYR A 65 8.13 -10.48 -4.83
CA TYR A 65 8.96 -11.49 -4.22
C TYR A 65 9.37 -11.03 -2.83
N LYS A 66 9.38 -11.97 -1.90
CA LYS A 66 9.90 -11.79 -0.55
C LYS A 66 10.76 -12.98 -0.20
N PHE A 67 11.89 -12.74 0.42
CA PHE A 67 12.83 -13.77 0.82
C PHE A 67 13.64 -13.32 2.03
N PHE A 68 14.26 -14.28 2.70
CA PHE A 68 15.17 -13.99 3.79
C PHE A 68 16.56 -13.67 3.23
N ASP A 69 17.06 -12.48 3.53
CA ASP A 69 18.37 -11.99 3.14
C ASP A 69 19.37 -12.22 4.27
N LEU A 70 19.80 -13.47 4.39
CA LEU A 70 20.76 -13.89 5.41
C LEU A 70 22.10 -13.16 5.23
N LYS A 71 22.52 -12.46 6.28
CA LYS A 71 23.86 -11.86 6.38
C LYS A 71 24.88 -12.92 6.74
N ILE A 72 25.55 -13.46 5.72
CA ILE A 72 26.53 -14.55 5.87
C ILE A 72 27.79 -14.07 6.61
N ASP A 73 28.14 -12.79 6.45
CA ASP A 73 29.30 -12.11 7.05
C ASP A 73 29.09 -11.68 8.51
N GLY A 74 27.93 -11.99 9.10
CA GLY A 74 27.62 -11.70 10.49
C GLY A 74 28.26 -12.68 11.48
N GLN A 75 28.09 -12.40 12.78
CA GLN A 75 28.44 -13.33 13.84
C GLN A 75 27.50 -14.54 13.82
N TRP A 76 28.08 -15.74 13.91
CA TRP A 76 27.33 -16.98 14.05
C TRP A 76 27.37 -17.44 15.49
N PHE A 77 26.24 -17.95 15.99
CA PHE A 77 26.12 -18.47 17.35
C PHE A 77 26.10 -20.00 17.30
N ASN A 78 27.12 -20.64 17.88
CA ASN A 78 27.12 -22.08 18.11
C ASN A 78 26.22 -22.37 19.32
N THR A 79 25.07 -23.01 19.06
CA THR A 79 24.08 -23.35 20.09
C THR A 79 24.47 -24.54 20.95
N GLU A 80 25.34 -25.43 20.46
CA GLU A 80 25.83 -26.59 21.22
C GLU A 80 26.81 -26.15 22.31
N GLU A 81 27.74 -25.28 21.95
CA GLU A 81 28.75 -24.75 22.88
C GLU A 81 28.34 -23.42 23.54
N GLN A 82 27.19 -22.86 23.13
CA GLN A 82 26.66 -21.56 23.59
C GLN A 82 27.67 -20.40 23.48
N LYS A 83 28.40 -20.34 22.37
CA LYS A 83 29.44 -19.33 22.13
C LYS A 83 29.39 -18.79 20.70
N LEU A 84 30.20 -17.77 20.41
CA LEU A 84 30.48 -17.37 19.03
C LEU A 84 31.14 -18.52 18.29
N ALA A 85 30.64 -18.81 17.09
CA ALA A 85 31.24 -19.78 16.20
C ALA A 85 32.65 -19.32 15.80
N ASP A 86 33.61 -20.24 15.80
CA ASP A 86 34.98 -19.98 15.39
C ASP A 86 35.14 -20.01 13.86
N GLU A 87 36.32 -19.61 13.38
CA GLU A 87 36.59 -19.52 11.95
C GLU A 87 36.47 -20.86 11.22
N LYS A 88 36.72 -21.99 11.89
CA LYS A 88 36.62 -23.33 11.28
C LYS A 88 35.16 -23.71 11.10
N GLU A 89 34.34 -23.48 12.13
CA GLU A 89 32.90 -23.72 12.10
C GLU A 89 32.22 -22.87 11.01
N ILE A 90 32.60 -21.59 10.89
CA ILE A 90 32.07 -20.70 9.86
C ILE A 90 32.51 -21.15 8.45
N ALA A 91 33.75 -21.64 8.29
CA ALA A 91 34.26 -22.10 6.99
C ALA A 91 33.53 -23.33 6.44
N GLU A 92 32.85 -24.11 7.29
CA GLU A 92 32.02 -25.25 6.87
C GLU A 92 30.67 -24.81 6.27
N ILE A 93 30.22 -23.58 6.57
CA ILE A 93 28.94 -23.05 6.10
C ILE A 93 29.04 -22.67 4.63
N LYS A 94 28.43 -23.47 3.76
CA LYS A 94 28.40 -23.25 2.30
C LYS A 94 26.99 -22.88 1.84
N ILE A 95 26.68 -21.58 1.86
CA ILE A 95 25.42 -21.04 1.35
C ILE A 95 25.70 -20.28 0.04
N PRO A 96 25.20 -20.75 -1.11
CA PRO A 96 25.35 -20.03 -2.36
C PRO A 96 24.68 -18.65 -2.28
N SER A 97 25.41 -17.58 -2.64
CA SER A 97 24.92 -16.20 -2.50
C SER A 97 23.67 -15.89 -3.34
N ASN A 98 23.43 -16.67 -4.40
CA ASN A 98 22.29 -16.55 -5.30
C ASN A 98 21.05 -17.35 -4.84
N LEU A 99 21.16 -18.18 -3.80
CA LEU A 99 20.04 -18.95 -3.26
C LEU A 99 19.55 -18.30 -1.97
N LYS A 100 18.38 -17.66 -2.05
CA LYS A 100 17.75 -16.98 -0.91
C LYS A 100 16.69 -17.88 -0.29
N PRO A 101 16.79 -18.22 1.01
CA PRO A 101 15.80 -19.06 1.68
C PRO A 101 14.48 -18.31 1.89
N HIS A 102 13.43 -19.08 2.22
CA HIS A 102 12.09 -18.57 2.52
C HIS A 102 11.52 -17.69 1.40
N PHE A 103 11.75 -18.10 0.15
CA PHE A 103 11.20 -17.43 -1.02
C PHE A 103 9.68 -17.56 -1.07
N GLN A 104 9.00 -16.42 -1.15
CA GLN A 104 7.55 -16.26 -1.15
C GLN A 104 7.14 -15.39 -2.34
N ILE A 105 5.98 -15.66 -2.92
CA ILE A 105 5.49 -14.99 -4.13
C ILE A 105 4.08 -14.47 -3.89
N PHE A 106 3.89 -13.17 -4.06
CA PHE A 106 2.61 -12.48 -3.89
C PHE A 106 2.16 -11.83 -5.21
N PRO A 107 1.14 -12.38 -5.88
CA PRO A 107 0.58 -11.79 -7.08
C PRO A 107 0.03 -10.38 -6.82
N PHE A 108 0.20 -9.49 -7.78
CA PHE A 108 -0.44 -8.18 -7.82
C PHE A 108 -1.09 -7.89 -9.17
N ILE A 109 -2.08 -6.99 -9.15
CA ILE A 109 -2.81 -6.45 -10.28
C ILE A 109 -2.82 -4.94 -10.11
N PHE A 110 -2.22 -4.20 -11.03
CA PHE A 110 -2.31 -2.75 -11.05
C PHE A 110 -3.14 -2.30 -12.24
N ILE A 111 -4.02 -1.32 -12.01
CA ILE A 111 -4.95 -0.75 -12.99
C ILE A 111 -4.54 0.70 -13.22
N PRO A 112 -3.66 0.99 -14.21
CA PRO A 112 -3.09 2.31 -14.45
C PRO A 112 -4.12 3.43 -14.59
N SER A 113 -5.24 3.17 -15.28
CA SER A 113 -6.30 4.16 -15.51
C SER A 113 -7.09 4.55 -14.26
N LYS A 114 -6.88 3.84 -13.15
CA LYS A 114 -7.50 4.10 -11.85
C LYS A 114 -6.50 4.18 -10.71
N HIS A 115 -5.21 4.07 -11.03
CA HIS A 115 -4.12 4.24 -10.09
C HIS A 115 -4.13 3.27 -8.89
N ARG A 116 -4.85 2.14 -9.01
CA ARG A 116 -5.01 1.16 -7.92
C ARG A 116 -4.22 -0.11 -8.15
N LEU A 117 -3.43 -0.48 -7.15
CA LEU A 117 -2.73 -1.75 -7.07
C LEU A 117 -3.42 -2.65 -6.05
N PHE A 118 -3.83 -3.84 -6.48
CA PHE A 118 -4.37 -4.89 -5.62
C PHE A 118 -3.39 -6.04 -5.54
N PHE A 119 -3.22 -6.64 -4.37
CA PHE A 119 -2.30 -7.76 -4.20
C PHE A 119 -2.79 -8.74 -3.14
N ILE A 120 -2.31 -9.98 -3.22
CA ILE A 120 -2.59 -10.99 -2.18
C ILE A 120 -1.74 -10.64 -0.96
N SER A 121 -2.37 -10.16 0.10
CA SER A 121 -1.70 -9.84 1.36
C SER A 121 -1.53 -11.05 2.26
N LYS A 122 -2.40 -12.05 2.11
CA LYS A 122 -2.33 -13.29 2.89
C LYS A 122 -2.98 -14.45 2.15
N ASP A 123 -2.38 -15.63 2.27
CA ASP A 123 -3.04 -16.90 1.96
C ASP A 123 -2.86 -17.89 3.13
N SER A 124 -3.10 -19.18 2.89
CA SER A 124 -3.00 -20.19 3.94
C SER A 124 -1.57 -20.47 4.42
N LYS A 125 -0.55 -19.93 3.77
CA LYS A 125 0.87 -20.21 4.05
C LYS A 125 1.69 -18.93 4.28
N GLU A 126 1.42 -17.89 3.50
CA GLU A 126 2.30 -16.74 3.36
C GLU A 126 1.57 -15.44 3.68
N ASN A 127 2.34 -14.43 4.09
CA ASN A 127 1.82 -13.11 4.44
C ASN A 127 2.76 -12.01 3.95
N PHE A 128 2.18 -11.01 3.32
CA PHE A 128 2.79 -9.78 2.88
C PHE A 128 1.87 -8.62 3.27
N SER A 129 2.20 -7.92 4.36
CA SER A 129 1.29 -6.89 4.87
C SER A 129 1.23 -5.67 3.95
N PRO A 130 0.15 -4.88 3.96
CA PRO A 130 0.07 -3.60 3.24
C PRO A 130 1.26 -2.67 3.45
N GLY A 131 1.73 -2.51 4.69
CA GLY A 131 2.93 -1.72 4.97
C GLY A 131 4.24 -2.29 4.42
N GLN A 132 4.31 -3.61 4.13
CA GLN A 132 5.47 -4.19 3.44
C GLN A 132 5.41 -3.90 1.94
N ALA A 133 4.21 -3.99 1.35
CA ALA A 133 4.01 -3.68 -0.06
C ALA A 133 4.27 -2.19 -0.37
N GLU A 134 3.72 -1.30 0.45
CA GLU A 134 3.96 0.15 0.37
C GLU A 134 5.46 0.44 0.51
N LYS A 135 6.09 0.04 1.63
CA LYS A 135 7.53 0.28 1.85
C LYS A 135 8.40 -0.22 0.70
N MET A 136 8.12 -1.41 0.18
CA MET A 136 8.87 -1.99 -0.93
C MET A 136 8.74 -1.15 -2.19
N LEU A 137 7.51 -0.83 -2.61
CA LEU A 137 7.28 -0.07 -3.83
C LEU A 137 7.80 1.37 -3.70
N SER A 138 7.58 2.03 -2.56
CA SER A 138 8.11 3.37 -2.26
C SER A 138 9.63 3.36 -2.35
N SER A 139 10.31 2.36 -1.75
CA SER A 139 11.77 2.24 -1.81
C SER A 139 12.28 1.97 -3.24
N ILE A 140 11.55 1.20 -4.04
CA ILE A 140 11.92 0.94 -5.45
C ILE A 140 11.75 2.20 -6.29
N PHE A 141 10.63 2.91 -6.15
CA PHE A 141 10.32 4.11 -6.94
C PHE A 141 11.15 5.33 -6.54
N LEU A 142 11.76 5.32 -5.35
CA LEU A 142 12.76 6.31 -4.93
C LEU A 142 14.14 6.14 -5.61
N ALA A 143 14.32 5.15 -6.48
CA ALA A 143 15.54 5.04 -7.27
C ALA A 143 15.78 6.33 -8.08
N GLN A 144 16.99 6.88 -8.01
CA GLN A 144 17.33 8.18 -8.61
C GLN A 144 16.87 8.30 -10.07
N THR A 145 17.10 7.26 -10.88
CA THR A 145 16.70 7.23 -12.30
C THR A 145 15.18 7.32 -12.51
N LEU A 146 14.39 6.80 -11.56
CA LEU A 146 12.93 6.88 -11.61
C LEU A 146 12.45 8.24 -11.11
N VAL A 147 13.01 8.74 -10.00
CA VAL A 147 12.65 10.07 -9.46
C VAL A 147 12.96 11.18 -10.47
N GLU A 148 14.10 11.12 -11.15
CA GLU A 148 14.46 12.09 -12.19
C GLU A 148 13.48 12.09 -13.38
N LYS A 149 12.87 10.94 -13.70
CA LYS A 149 11.96 10.78 -14.85
C LYS A 149 10.49 11.01 -14.50
N TYR A 150 10.04 10.55 -13.34
CA TYR A 150 8.63 10.53 -12.94
C TYR A 150 8.29 11.47 -11.79
N GLY A 151 9.30 12.01 -11.10
CA GLY A 151 9.12 12.69 -9.82
C GLY A 151 8.94 11.71 -8.66
N GLU A 152 8.69 12.25 -7.47
CA GLU A 152 8.43 11.44 -6.29
C GLU A 152 7.03 10.78 -6.37
N ILE A 153 7.00 9.46 -6.28
CA ILE A 153 5.76 8.68 -6.37
C ILE A 153 5.19 8.51 -4.96
N ASN A 154 3.97 8.99 -4.75
CA ASN A 154 3.27 8.84 -3.48
C ASN A 154 2.45 7.55 -3.47
N ILE A 155 2.65 6.72 -2.45
CA ILE A 155 1.91 5.46 -2.29
C ILE A 155 1.14 5.52 -0.97
N THR A 156 -0.18 5.36 -1.07
CA THR A 156 -1.08 5.31 0.10
C THR A 156 -1.68 3.92 0.21
N ILE A 157 -1.71 3.36 1.41
CA ILE A 157 -2.45 2.12 1.67
C ILE A 157 -3.94 2.44 1.68
N GLU A 158 -4.73 1.75 0.86
CA GLU A 158 -6.17 1.96 0.85
C GLU A 158 -6.78 1.48 2.18
N PRO A 159 -7.52 2.35 2.90
CA PRO A 159 -8.16 1.97 4.15
C PRO A 159 -9.43 1.15 3.89
N SER A 160 -9.91 0.46 4.93
CA SER A 160 -11.25 -0.13 4.89
C SER A 160 -12.32 0.97 4.78
N SER A 161 -13.45 0.65 4.13
CA SER A 161 -14.58 1.57 3.98
C SER A 161 -15.09 2.10 5.32
N GLU A 162 -15.09 1.27 6.37
CA GLU A 162 -15.59 1.60 7.70
C GLU A 162 -14.66 2.51 8.52
N SER A 163 -13.40 2.70 8.10
CA SER A 163 -12.40 3.40 8.91
C SER A 163 -12.76 4.86 9.18
N LEU A 164 -13.26 5.54 8.15
CA LEU A 164 -13.63 6.94 8.24
C LEU A 164 -14.99 7.12 8.92
N GLU A 165 -15.94 6.22 8.65
CA GLU A 165 -17.22 6.15 9.35
C GLU A 165 -17.03 5.97 10.86
N LYS A 166 -16.06 5.13 11.27
CA LYS A 166 -15.71 4.94 12.67
C LYS A 166 -15.19 6.22 13.34
N ILE A 167 -14.46 7.06 12.61
CA ILE A 167 -14.01 8.37 13.10
C ILE A 167 -15.20 9.30 13.30
N PHE A 168 -16.09 9.41 12.30
CA PHE A 168 -17.23 10.32 12.34
C PHE A 168 -18.38 9.86 13.24
N SER A 169 -18.45 8.58 13.57
CA SER A 169 -19.47 8.02 14.47
C SER A 169 -19.11 8.09 15.95
N MET A 170 -17.92 8.60 16.32
CA MET A 170 -17.55 8.82 17.72
C MET A 170 -18.53 9.83 18.37
N PRO A 171 -19.29 9.45 19.41
CA PRO A 171 -20.23 10.37 20.07
C PRO A 171 -19.58 11.65 20.59
N ARG A 172 -18.31 11.58 20.98
CA ARG A 172 -17.49 12.73 21.38
C ARG A 172 -16.17 12.72 20.63
N LEU A 173 -16.18 13.11 19.36
CA LEU A 173 -14.96 13.32 18.57
C LEU A 173 -14.21 14.54 19.12
N LYS A 174 -13.09 14.35 19.80
CA LYS A 174 -12.32 15.41 20.47
C LYS A 174 -11.33 16.10 19.53
N SER A 175 -10.71 15.35 18.63
CA SER A 175 -9.82 15.91 17.62
C SER A 175 -9.89 15.15 16.30
N LEU A 176 -9.70 15.88 15.22
CA LEU A 176 -9.67 15.36 13.84
C LEU A 176 -8.46 15.96 13.13
N ILE A 177 -7.57 15.10 12.64
CA ILE A 177 -6.40 15.48 11.83
C ILE A 177 -6.60 14.89 10.44
N ILE A 178 -6.62 15.75 9.43
CA ILE A 178 -6.70 15.36 8.02
C ILE A 178 -5.38 15.76 7.37
N GLU A 179 -4.61 14.78 6.92
CA GLU A 179 -3.40 14.96 6.12
C GLU A 179 -3.69 14.47 4.70
N VAL A 180 -3.58 15.37 3.72
CA VAL A 180 -3.86 15.08 2.32
C VAL A 180 -2.71 15.54 1.44
N THR A 181 -2.30 14.68 0.51
CA THR A 181 -1.35 14.96 -0.56
C THR A 181 -2.12 15.22 -1.87
N PRO A 182 -1.50 15.82 -2.89
CA PRO A 182 -2.12 15.98 -4.20
C PRO A 182 -2.72 14.64 -4.70
N PRO A 183 -4.03 14.59 -5.03
CA PRO A 183 -4.64 13.38 -5.58
C PRO A 183 -4.32 13.21 -7.07
N ASN A 184 -4.71 12.08 -7.65
CA ASN A 184 -4.70 11.91 -9.11
C ASN A 184 -5.85 12.74 -9.73
N PRO A 185 -5.58 13.72 -10.62
CA PRO A 185 -6.60 14.62 -11.15
C PRO A 185 -7.56 13.95 -12.17
N ASP A 186 -7.23 12.76 -12.65
CA ASP A 186 -7.99 12.03 -13.68
C ASP A 186 -9.20 11.27 -13.12
N ASP A 187 -9.42 11.26 -11.79
CA ASP A 187 -10.55 10.57 -11.15
C ASP A 187 -11.92 11.29 -11.31
N HIS A 188 -12.00 12.33 -12.16
CA HIS A 188 -13.22 13.07 -12.55
C HIS A 188 -14.04 13.70 -11.41
N GLU A 189 -13.54 13.70 -10.18
CA GLU A 189 -14.17 14.41 -9.05
C GLU A 189 -13.69 15.86 -9.00
N GLU A 190 -14.60 16.80 -9.28
CA GLU A 190 -14.34 18.26 -9.22
C GLU A 190 -13.68 18.71 -7.91
N ALA A 191 -14.02 18.08 -6.78
CA ALA A 191 -13.42 18.37 -5.48
C ALA A 191 -11.93 17.99 -5.41
N GLN A 192 -11.55 16.83 -5.95
CA GLN A 192 -10.15 16.40 -6.02
C GLN A 192 -9.34 17.29 -6.95
N LYS A 193 -9.90 17.66 -8.11
CA LYS A 193 -9.25 18.58 -9.05
C LYS A 193 -8.98 19.95 -8.42
N ARG A 194 -9.97 20.53 -7.73
CA ARG A 194 -9.79 21.80 -7.01
C ARG A 194 -8.74 21.72 -5.91
N LEU A 195 -8.70 20.61 -5.17
CA LEU A 195 -7.68 20.40 -4.15
C LEU A 195 -6.29 20.28 -4.77
N PHE A 196 -6.15 19.51 -5.85
CA PHE A 196 -4.91 19.40 -6.61
C PHE A 196 -4.42 20.76 -7.08
N GLU A 197 -5.26 21.51 -7.82
CA GLU A 197 -4.92 22.85 -8.33
C GLU A 197 -4.54 23.81 -7.20
N LYS A 198 -5.24 23.75 -6.06
CA LYS A 198 -4.91 24.57 -4.89
C LYS A 198 -3.51 24.27 -4.36
N LEU A 199 -3.14 23.00 -4.21
CA LEU A 199 -1.82 22.61 -3.67
C LEU A 199 -0.70 22.89 -4.67
N ASP A 200 -0.92 22.59 -5.94
CA ASP A 200 0.01 22.82 -7.03
C ASP A 200 0.35 24.32 -7.19
N ASN A 201 -0.68 25.19 -7.17
CA ASN A 201 -0.50 26.64 -7.30
C ASN A 201 0.37 27.28 -6.21
N ILE A 202 0.47 26.65 -5.04
CA ILE A 202 1.30 27.15 -3.93
C ILE A 202 2.57 26.30 -3.73
N ASN A 203 2.84 25.35 -4.63
CA ASN A 203 3.94 24.40 -4.54
C ASN A 203 3.97 23.64 -3.19
N ALA A 204 2.80 23.19 -2.73
CA ALA A 204 2.65 22.44 -1.49
C ALA A 204 2.64 20.93 -1.75
N ASP A 205 3.52 20.22 -1.05
CA ASP A 205 3.59 18.75 -1.05
C ASP A 205 2.40 18.11 -0.32
N LYS A 206 1.88 18.79 0.72
CA LYS A 206 0.72 18.31 1.49
C LYS A 206 0.00 19.43 2.24
N GLN A 207 -1.27 19.17 2.57
CA GLN A 207 -2.06 19.97 3.50
C GLN A 207 -2.38 19.15 4.75
N ILE A 208 -2.09 19.71 5.92
CA ILE A 208 -2.49 19.16 7.22
C ILE A 208 -3.49 20.14 7.85
N THR A 209 -4.67 19.64 8.16
CA THR A 209 -5.71 20.39 8.87
C THR A 209 -6.03 19.69 10.18
N GLU A 210 -5.94 20.42 11.30
CA GLU A 210 -6.27 19.92 12.64
C GLU A 210 -7.46 20.70 13.22
N TYR A 211 -8.44 19.95 13.72
CA TYR A 211 -9.58 20.46 14.46
C TYR A 211 -9.58 19.86 15.86
N VAL A 212 -9.86 20.71 16.87
CA VAL A 212 -9.98 20.29 18.27
C VAL A 212 -11.29 20.83 18.83
N SER A 213 -12.05 20.00 19.55
CA SER A 213 -13.31 20.41 20.14
C SER A 213 -13.09 21.48 21.20
N LYS A 214 -13.94 22.51 21.21
CA LYS A 214 -13.89 23.60 22.20
C LYS A 214 -14.41 23.17 23.58
N ASP A 215 -15.24 22.13 23.61
CA ASP A 215 -15.93 21.64 24.80
C ASP A 215 -16.15 20.12 24.73
N SER A 216 -16.93 19.62 25.69
CA SER A 216 -17.27 18.20 25.86
C SER A 216 -18.29 17.66 24.86
N GLU A 217 -18.93 18.52 24.05
CA GLU A 217 -19.88 18.08 23.01
C GLU A 217 -19.15 17.41 21.84
N GLY A 218 -17.88 17.72 21.65
CA GLY A 218 -17.06 17.18 20.56
C GLY A 218 -17.18 18.00 19.27
N LEU A 219 -16.54 17.50 18.21
CA LEU A 219 -16.58 18.07 16.87
C LEU A 219 -17.84 17.59 16.14
N ASN A 220 -18.46 18.51 15.40
CA ASN A 220 -19.48 18.20 14.40
C ASN A 220 -18.97 18.64 13.02
N PRO A 221 -18.20 17.80 12.30
CA PRO A 221 -17.59 18.16 11.02
C PRO A 221 -18.64 18.54 9.98
N SER A 222 -18.44 19.67 9.30
CA SER A 222 -19.28 20.07 8.16
C SER A 222 -19.08 19.14 6.97
N GLU A 223 -19.98 19.22 5.98
CA GLU A 223 -19.87 18.45 4.74
C GLU A 223 -18.55 18.71 3.99
N ASP A 224 -18.03 19.94 4.00
CA ASP A 224 -16.73 20.27 3.41
C ASP A 224 -15.56 19.55 4.12
N ILE A 225 -15.62 19.44 5.45
CA ILE A 225 -14.59 18.73 6.23
C ILE A 225 -14.67 17.23 5.95
N LYS A 226 -15.88 16.67 5.87
CA LYS A 226 -16.08 15.27 5.51
C LYS A 226 -15.59 14.99 4.09
N ALA A 227 -15.91 15.84 3.12
CA ALA A 227 -15.43 15.70 1.74
C ALA A 227 -13.90 15.75 1.67
N LEU A 228 -13.25 16.66 2.39
CA LEU A 228 -11.79 16.70 2.47
C LEU A 228 -11.21 15.40 3.08
N ALA A 229 -11.85 14.88 4.14
CA ALA A 229 -11.44 13.63 4.76
C ALA A 229 -11.65 12.42 3.83
N GLU A 230 -12.71 12.40 3.03
CA GLU A 230 -12.96 11.37 2.02
C GLU A 230 -11.86 11.36 0.95
N ILE A 231 -11.42 12.54 0.48
CA ILE A 231 -10.28 12.63 -0.45
C ILE A 231 -8.98 12.17 0.23
N ALA A 232 -8.76 12.60 1.47
CA ALA A 232 -7.57 12.28 2.23
C ALA A 232 -7.44 10.78 2.57
N LYS A 233 -8.55 10.04 2.66
CA LYS A 233 -8.51 8.61 3.03
C LYS A 233 -7.66 7.78 2.06
N SER A 234 -7.68 8.12 0.77
CA SER A 234 -6.94 7.42 -0.28
C SER A 234 -5.70 8.20 -0.77
N ASN A 235 -5.53 9.46 -0.34
CA ASN A 235 -4.43 10.34 -0.75
C ASN A 235 -3.74 10.97 0.47
N GLY A 236 -3.42 10.14 1.48
CA GLY A 236 -2.90 10.60 2.76
C GLY A 236 -3.44 9.80 3.94
N LYS A 237 -3.92 10.47 4.98
CA LYS A 237 -4.52 9.82 6.15
C LYS A 237 -5.48 10.73 6.91
N VAL A 238 -6.44 10.11 7.58
CA VAL A 238 -7.34 10.77 8.55
C VAL A 238 -7.19 10.11 9.89
N SER A 239 -7.02 10.90 10.94
CA SER A 239 -6.91 10.44 12.32
C SER A 239 -7.92 11.15 13.21
N GLY A 240 -8.67 10.37 13.98
CA GLY A 240 -9.64 10.85 14.96
C GLY A 240 -9.28 10.37 16.36
N ARG A 241 -9.45 11.25 17.35
CA ARG A 241 -9.44 10.90 18.77
C ARG A 241 -10.74 11.31 19.39
N GLY A 242 -11.38 10.41 20.13
CA GLY A 242 -12.66 10.69 20.74
C GLY A 242 -13.00 9.67 21.81
N GLU A 243 -14.27 9.62 22.18
CA GLU A 243 -14.82 8.55 23.02
C GLU A 243 -15.79 7.70 22.22
N ASP A 244 -15.85 6.41 22.54
CA ASP A 244 -16.84 5.48 22.00
C ASP A 244 -18.18 5.55 22.75
N GLN A 245 -19.13 4.69 22.38
CA GLN A 245 -20.45 4.60 23.02
C GLN A 245 -20.40 4.22 24.51
N THR A 246 -19.29 3.64 24.98
CA THR A 246 -19.08 3.25 26.38
C THR A 246 -18.34 4.33 27.19
N GLY A 247 -17.96 5.44 26.56
CA GLY A 247 -17.19 6.53 27.17
C GLY A 247 -15.69 6.29 27.23
N ASN A 248 -15.18 5.22 26.61
CA ASN A 248 -13.74 4.95 26.56
C ASN A 248 -13.07 5.81 25.49
N THR A 249 -11.90 6.37 25.82
CA THR A 249 -11.11 7.12 24.83
C THR A 249 -10.52 6.18 23.80
N ILE A 250 -10.79 6.47 22.53
CA ILE A 250 -10.27 5.72 21.38
C ILE A 250 -9.54 6.66 20.40
N ASN A 251 -8.49 6.12 19.79
CA ASN A 251 -7.77 6.74 18.68
C ASN A 251 -7.94 5.85 17.45
N VAL A 252 -8.37 6.43 16.33
CA VAL A 252 -8.59 5.72 15.07
C VAL A 252 -7.84 6.47 13.97
N SER A 253 -7.16 5.73 13.10
CA SER A 253 -6.47 6.27 11.93
C SER A 253 -6.76 5.41 10.72
N THR A 254 -7.10 6.01 9.58
CA THR A 254 -7.33 5.27 8.33
C THR A 254 -6.10 4.45 7.92
N ALA A 255 -4.90 4.98 8.14
CA ALA A 255 -3.64 4.28 7.86
C ALA A 255 -3.43 3.02 8.72
N ALA A 256 -4.07 2.92 9.88
CA ALA A 256 -3.99 1.76 10.78
C ALA A 256 -5.03 0.67 10.45
N HIS A 257 -5.95 0.95 9.54
CA HIS A 257 -7.07 0.08 9.18
C HIS A 257 -7.08 -0.18 7.68
N PRO A 258 -6.11 -0.94 7.15
CA PRO A 258 -6.02 -1.22 5.72
C PRO A 258 -7.22 -2.05 5.24
N LEU A 259 -7.59 -1.88 3.98
CA LEU A 259 -8.51 -2.75 3.27
C LEU A 259 -7.93 -4.18 3.24
N LEU A 260 -8.70 -5.14 3.77
CA LEU A 260 -8.34 -6.55 3.85
C LEU A 260 -9.55 -7.43 3.53
N GLU A 261 -9.75 -7.66 2.25
CA GLU A 261 -10.96 -8.31 1.73
C GLU A 261 -10.71 -9.76 1.35
N LYS A 262 -11.57 -10.67 1.81
CA LYS A 262 -11.41 -12.10 1.54
C LYS A 262 -12.01 -12.45 0.18
N ALA A 263 -11.35 -13.36 -0.53
CA ALA A 263 -11.89 -14.02 -1.70
C ALA A 263 -11.69 -15.53 -1.57
N GLU A 264 -12.76 -16.27 -1.84
CA GLU A 264 -12.69 -17.73 -1.92
C GLU A 264 -12.54 -18.18 -3.36
N TYR A 265 -11.74 -19.23 -3.58
CA TYR A 265 -11.56 -19.80 -4.91
C TYR A 265 -11.35 -21.31 -4.86
N ASN A 266 -11.63 -21.97 -5.97
CA ASN A 266 -11.35 -23.39 -6.14
C ASN A 266 -10.06 -23.59 -6.95
N PRO A 267 -8.96 -24.05 -6.32
CA PRO A 267 -7.67 -24.18 -7.00
C PRO A 267 -7.64 -25.25 -8.11
N LYS A 268 -8.69 -26.06 -8.24
CA LYS A 268 -8.83 -27.03 -9.35
C LYS A 268 -9.30 -26.38 -10.66
N VAL A 269 -9.88 -25.18 -10.61
CA VAL A 269 -10.50 -24.51 -11.76
C VAL A 269 -10.06 -23.06 -11.95
N GLN A 270 -9.49 -22.45 -10.90
CA GLN A 270 -9.04 -21.06 -10.91
C GLN A 270 -7.71 -20.94 -10.17
N SER A 271 -6.75 -20.25 -10.78
CA SER A 271 -5.49 -19.88 -10.12
C SER A 271 -5.71 -18.77 -9.09
N ARG A 272 -4.75 -18.61 -8.18
CA ARG A 272 -4.79 -17.49 -7.20
C ARG A 272 -4.74 -16.12 -7.88
N SER A 273 -4.03 -16.00 -9.00
CA SER A 273 -3.89 -14.74 -9.75
C SER A 273 -5.19 -14.37 -10.47
N GLU A 274 -5.92 -15.35 -11.00
CA GLU A 274 -7.26 -15.12 -11.57
C GLU A 274 -8.27 -14.75 -10.49
N ALA A 275 -8.22 -15.39 -9.32
CA ALA A 275 -9.06 -15.03 -8.17
C ALA A 275 -8.78 -13.60 -7.71
N LEU A 276 -7.50 -13.20 -7.65
CA LEU A 276 -7.10 -11.82 -7.37
C LEU A 276 -7.65 -10.85 -8.41
N LEU A 277 -7.54 -11.16 -9.71
CA LEU A 277 -8.04 -10.28 -10.77
C LEU A 277 -9.55 -10.03 -10.65
N SER A 278 -10.35 -11.08 -10.45
CA SER A 278 -11.80 -10.94 -10.25
C SER A 278 -12.11 -10.07 -9.03
N LYS A 279 -11.43 -10.32 -7.90
CA LYS A 279 -11.64 -9.54 -6.67
C LYS A 279 -11.14 -8.09 -6.82
N ALA A 280 -10.06 -7.85 -7.54
CA ALA A 280 -9.53 -6.51 -7.80
C ALA A 280 -10.56 -5.63 -8.52
N PHE A 281 -11.25 -6.15 -9.54
CA PHE A 281 -12.31 -5.40 -10.22
C PHE A 281 -13.54 -5.15 -9.35
N GLU A 282 -13.93 -6.11 -8.49
CA GLU A 282 -14.99 -5.92 -7.51
C GLU A 282 -14.65 -4.79 -6.52
N LEU A 283 -13.44 -4.83 -5.95
CA LEU A 283 -12.97 -3.83 -4.99
C LEU A 283 -12.79 -2.46 -5.63
N LEU A 284 -12.33 -2.41 -6.89
CA LEU A 284 -12.21 -1.16 -7.63
C LEU A 284 -13.55 -0.41 -7.71
N GLN A 285 -14.65 -1.12 -7.94
CA GLN A 285 -16.00 -0.53 -7.98
C GLN A 285 -16.45 -0.02 -6.60
N GLN A 286 -15.99 -0.64 -5.52
CA GLN A 286 -16.30 -0.22 -4.15
C GLN A 286 -15.51 1.03 -3.76
N ILE A 287 -14.23 1.12 -4.15
CA ILE A 287 -13.32 2.21 -3.78
C ILE A 287 -13.68 3.50 -4.53
N ILE A 288 -13.91 3.40 -5.85
CA ILE A 288 -14.07 4.57 -6.73
C ILE A 288 -15.56 4.92 -6.98
N GLY A 289 -16.48 4.10 -6.44
CA GLY A 289 -17.89 4.20 -6.78
C GLY A 289 -18.17 3.70 -8.22
N ARG A 290 -19.44 3.43 -8.53
CA ARG A 290 -19.81 3.10 -9.91
C ARG A 290 -19.62 4.34 -10.79
N PRO A 291 -19.07 4.19 -12.01
CA PRO A 291 -19.11 5.26 -13.01
C PRO A 291 -20.55 5.66 -13.35
#